data_AF-A0A9P7FUZ6-F1
#
_entry.id   AF-A0A9P7FUZ6-F1
#
_cell.length_a   1.000
_cell.length_b   1.000
_cell.length_c   1.000
_cell.angle_alpha   90.00
_cell.angle_beta   90.00
_cell.angle_gamma   90.00
#
_symmetry.space_group_name_H-M   'P 1'
#
loop_
_entity.id
_entity.type
_entity.pdbx_description
1 polymer ?
#
loop_
_entity_poly.entity_id
_entity_poly.type
_entity_poly.pdbx_seq_one_letter_code
_entity_poly.pdbx_strand_id
1 'polypeptide(L)'
;YDPLIQPALLRHEIVSSATSQRTVASARYNSARILAGHDDRLLVVVGPCSIHSTEQAIEYAKLLKAKLASWPNLLVVMRAYL
;
A
#
# COMPACT_ATOMS: atom_id res chain seq x y z
N TYR A 1 19.30 -5.58 27.41
CA TYR A 1 18.37 -6.17 26.43
C TYR A 1 17.07 -5.42 26.60
N ASP A 2 16.64 -4.73 25.56
CA ASP A 2 15.39 -3.96 25.63
C ASP A 2 14.26 -4.80 25.05
N PRO A 3 13.16 -5.01 25.79
CA PRO A 3 12.06 -5.83 25.33
C PRO A 3 11.34 -5.17 24.14
N LEU A 4 11.02 -5.96 23.12
CA LEU A 4 10.22 -5.53 21.98
C LEU A 4 8.73 -5.81 22.22
N ILE A 5 7.86 -4.94 21.73
CA ILE A 5 6.41 -5.13 21.78
C ILE A 5 6.00 -6.40 21.03
N GLN A 6 5.07 -7.16 21.59
CA GLN A 6 4.55 -8.36 20.95
C GLN A 6 3.69 -7.98 19.73
N PRO A 7 3.81 -8.69 18.59
CA PRO A 7 2.98 -8.40 17.41
C PRO A 7 1.47 -8.48 17.65
N ALA A 8 1.02 -9.29 18.62
CA ALA A 8 -0.39 -9.37 19.01
C ALA A 8 -0.86 -8.09 19.72
N LEU A 9 -0.03 -7.53 20.62
CA LEU A 9 -0.33 -6.28 21.32
C LEU A 9 -0.36 -5.10 20.35
N LEU A 10 0.63 -5.00 19.44
CA LEU A 10 0.65 -3.93 18.44
C LEU A 10 -0.59 -3.94 17.53
N ARG A 11 -1.05 -5.13 17.13
CA ARG A 11 -2.29 -5.27 16.33
C ARG A 11 -3.56 -4.95 17.11
N HIS A 12 -3.53 -5.09 18.44
CA HIS A 12 -4.64 -4.71 19.30
C HIS A 12 -4.71 -3.18 19.49
N GLU A 13 -3.57 -2.52 19.68
CA GLU A 13 -3.49 -1.06 19.83
C GLU A 13 -3.74 -0.31 18.51
N ILE A 14 -3.21 -0.83 17.40
CA ILE A 14 -3.32 -0.21 16.07
C ILE A 14 -4.23 -1.07 15.18
N VAL A 15 -5.54 -0.88 15.34
CA VAL A 15 -6.54 -1.64 14.59
C VAL A 15 -6.64 -1.13 13.16
N SER A 16 -6.48 -2.04 12.18
CA SER A 16 -6.69 -1.72 10.78
C SER A 16 -8.16 -1.37 10.51
N SER A 17 -8.42 -0.27 9.82
CA SER A 17 -9.79 0.08 9.39
C SER A 17 -10.33 -0.93 8.37
N ALA A 18 -11.65 -1.06 8.28
CA ALA A 18 -12.31 -1.88 7.25
C ALA A 18 -11.91 -1.44 5.82
N THR A 19 -11.68 -0.14 5.61
CA THR A 19 -11.18 0.38 4.34
C THR A 19 -9.77 -0.10 4.05
N SER A 20 -8.86 -0.05 5.03
CA SER A 20 -7.49 -0.56 4.87
C SER A 20 -7.47 -2.05 4.53
N GLN A 21 -8.31 -2.84 5.19
CA GLN A 21 -8.45 -4.28 4.91
C GLN A 21 -8.94 -4.54 3.48
N ARG A 22 -9.97 -3.81 3.02
CA ARG A 22 -10.46 -3.90 1.64
C ARG A 22 -9.40 -3.48 0.62
N THR A 23 -8.65 -2.41 0.89
CA THR A 23 -7.55 -1.96 0.02
C THR A 23 -6.49 -3.04 -0.11
N VAL A 24 -6.06 -3.67 0.99
CA VAL A 24 -5.08 -4.76 0.97
C VAL A 24 -5.61 -5.98 0.20
N ALA A 25 -6.84 -6.42 0.49
CA ALA A 25 -7.44 -7.57 -0.17
C ALA A 25 -7.58 -7.36 -1.69
N SER A 26 -8.12 -6.20 -2.09
CA SER A 26 -8.26 -5.82 -3.50
C SER A 26 -6.92 -5.71 -4.21
N ALA A 27 -5.92 -5.06 -3.60
CA ALA A 27 -4.59 -4.93 -4.19
C ALA A 27 -3.92 -6.29 -4.40
N ARG A 28 -4.01 -7.20 -3.41
CA ARG A 28 -3.46 -8.57 -3.52
C ARG A 28 -4.14 -9.36 -4.63
N TYR A 29 -5.47 -9.34 -4.68
CA TYR A 29 -6.24 -10.04 -5.71
C TYR A 29 -5.89 -9.55 -7.12
N ASN A 30 -5.90 -8.24 -7.34
CA ASN A 30 -5.60 -7.66 -8.65
C ASN A 30 -4.13 -7.85 -9.05
N SER A 31 -3.20 -7.74 -8.10
CA SER A 31 -1.77 -8.01 -8.36
C SER A 31 -1.56 -9.46 -8.79
N ALA A 32 -2.20 -10.42 -8.11
CA ALA A 32 -2.11 -11.83 -8.47
C ALA A 32 -2.66 -12.10 -9.88
N ARG A 33 -3.77 -11.45 -10.26
CA ARG A 33 -4.33 -11.56 -11.62
C ARG A 33 -3.38 -11.04 -12.70
N ILE A 34 -2.76 -9.89 -12.48
CA ILE A 34 -1.77 -9.32 -13.41
C ILE A 34 -0.57 -10.26 -13.54
N LEU A 35 -0.02 -10.73 -12.42
CA LEU A 35 1.12 -11.65 -12.42
C LEU A 35 0.81 -13.00 -13.08
N ALA A 36 -0.45 -13.44 -13.03
CA ALA A 36 -0.93 -14.65 -13.69
C ALA A 36 -1.32 -14.44 -15.18
N GLY A 37 -1.21 -13.22 -15.71
CA GLY A 37 -1.61 -12.89 -17.09
C GLY A 37 -3.13 -12.88 -17.32
N HIS A 38 -3.93 -12.73 -16.27
CA HIS A 38 -5.40 -12.65 -16.32
C HIS A 38 -5.94 -11.22 -16.30
N ASP A 39 -5.06 -10.22 -16.33
CA ASP A 39 -5.35 -8.80 -16.33
C ASP A 39 -4.17 -8.10 -17.03
N ASP A 40 -4.44 -7.40 -18.13
CA ASP A 40 -3.41 -6.81 -19.00
C ASP A 40 -2.85 -5.48 -18.47
N ARG A 41 -3.31 -5.02 -17.30
CA ARG A 41 -2.75 -3.82 -16.67
C ARG A 41 -1.33 -4.06 -16.20
N LEU A 42 -0.54 -2.99 -16.14
CA LEU A 42 0.80 -3.02 -15.56
C LEU A 42 0.75 -2.80 -14.05
N LEU A 43 1.28 -3.74 -13.27
CA LEU A 43 1.52 -3.56 -11.84
C LEU A 43 2.73 -2.64 -11.64
N VAL A 44 2.54 -1.52 -10.94
CA VAL A 44 3.57 -0.51 -10.70
C VAL A 44 3.75 -0.29 -9.20
N VAL A 45 4.96 -0.57 -8.70
CA VAL A 45 5.35 -0.24 -7.32
C VAL A 45 6.18 1.05 -7.35
N VAL A 46 5.62 2.15 -6.81
CA VAL A 46 6.24 3.49 -6.91
C VAL A 46 6.12 4.26 -5.60
N GLY A 47 7.16 5.00 -5.24
CA GLY A 47 7.19 5.81 -4.01
C GLY A 47 8.61 6.20 -3.60
N PRO A 48 8.76 6.98 -2.52
CA PRO A 48 10.06 7.42 -2.00
C PRO A 48 10.98 6.23 -1.64
N CYS A 49 12.30 6.46 -1.64
CA CYS A 49 13.31 5.43 -1.33
C CYS A 49 13.05 4.71 -0.01
N SER A 50 12.80 5.51 1.02
CA SER A 50 12.40 5.11 2.36
C SER A 50 11.51 6.20 2.94
N ILE A 51 10.71 5.83 3.94
CA ILE A 51 9.84 6.74 4.69
C ILE A 51 10.56 7.12 5.98
N HIS A 52 11.00 8.38 6.04
CA HIS A 52 11.56 8.99 7.26
C HIS A 52 10.60 10.04 7.86
N SER A 53 9.52 10.42 7.15
CA SER A 53 8.49 11.35 7.60
C SER A 53 7.11 10.81 7.19
N THR A 54 6.25 10.62 8.19
CA THR A 54 4.87 10.15 7.99
C THR A 54 4.02 11.18 7.28
N GLU A 55 4.21 12.47 7.58
CA GLU A 55 3.49 13.58 6.96
C GLU A 55 3.76 13.66 5.46
N GLN A 56 5.04 13.61 5.06
CA GLN A 56 5.42 13.63 3.65
C GLN A 56 4.94 12.37 2.92
N ALA A 57 4.97 11.21 3.57
CA ALA A 57 4.45 9.98 2.99
C ALA A 57 2.93 10.07 2.74
N ILE A 58 2.17 10.62 3.68
CA ILE A 58 0.72 10.81 3.54
C ILE A 58 0.42 11.82 2.42
N GLU A 59 1.17 12.92 2.34
CA GLU A 59 0.99 13.92 1.28
C GLU A 59 1.26 13.31 -0.10
N TYR A 60 2.36 12.57 -0.25
CA TYR A 60 2.64 11.81 -1.47
C TYR A 60 1.50 10.83 -1.80
N ALA A 61 0.98 10.10 -0.82
CA ALA A 61 -0.12 9.16 -1.03
C ALA A 61 -1.39 9.84 -1.55
N LYS A 62 -1.71 11.06 -1.06
CA LYS A 62 -2.85 11.85 -1.54
C LYS A 62 -2.67 12.29 -2.99
N LEU A 63 -1.49 12.83 -3.32
CA LEU A 63 -1.17 13.24 -4.69
C LEU A 63 -1.20 12.05 -5.66
N LEU A 64 -0.64 10.91 -5.26
CA LEU A 64 -0.67 9.69 -6.04
C LEU A 64 -2.11 9.20 -6.27
N LYS A 65 -2.93 9.17 -5.21
CA LYS A 65 -4.33 8.75 -5.27
C LYS A 65 -5.14 9.62 -6.24
N ALA A 66 -4.90 10.94 -6.27
CA ALA A 66 -5.59 11.86 -7.17
C ALA A 66 -5.28 11.61 -8.66
N LYS A 67 -4.12 11.00 -8.98
CA LYS A 67 -3.70 10.70 -10.36
C LYS A 67 -4.19 9.36 -10.88
N LEU A 68 -4.58 8.43 -10.01
CA LEU A 68 -4.94 7.06 -10.42
C LEU A 68 -6.02 7.01 -11.50
N ALA A 69 -6.99 7.92 -11.47
CA ALA A 69 -8.06 7.99 -12.47
C ALA A 69 -7.55 8.28 -13.89
N SER A 70 -6.40 8.94 -14.03
CA SER A 70 -5.77 9.21 -15.33
C SER A 70 -4.93 8.05 -15.88
N TRP A 71 -4.76 6.97 -15.11
CA TRP A 71 -3.92 5.82 -15.47
C TRP A 71 -4.70 4.50 -15.43
N PRO A 72 -5.74 4.33 -16.26
CA PRO A 72 -6.63 3.17 -16.20
C PRO A 72 -5.91 1.83 -16.46
N ASN A 73 -4.80 1.88 -17.21
CA ASN A 73 -4.02 0.69 -17.57
C ASN A 73 -2.99 0.29 -16.50
N LEU A 74 -2.95 0.96 -15.35
CA LEU A 74 -2.01 0.68 -14.27
C LEU A 74 -2.74 0.18 -13.02
N LEU A 75 -2.13 -0.81 -12.35
CA LEU A 75 -2.40 -1.09 -10.94
C LEU A 75 -1.25 -0.53 -10.12
N VAL A 76 -1.45 0.62 -9.48
CA VAL A 76 -0.41 1.30 -8.73
C VAL A 76 -0.46 0.90 -7.24
N VAL A 77 0.69 0.51 -6.70
CA VAL A 77 0.91 0.25 -5.27
C VAL A 77 2.00 1.21 -4.77
N MET A 78 1.68 2.01 -3.75
CA MET A 78 2.67 2.91 -3.15
C MET A 78 3.75 2.10 -2.43
N ARG A 79 5.02 2.41 -2.69
CA ARG A 79 6.14 1.86 -1.92
C ARG A 79 6.20 2.51 -0.53
N ALA A 80 6.21 1.68 0.51
CA ALA A 80 6.32 2.09 1.91
C ALA A 80 7.45 1.32 2.61
N TYR A 81 8.69 1.65 2.27
CA TYR A 81 9.89 1.04 2.88
C TYR A 81 10.31 1.89 4.08
N LEU A 82 10.60 1.26 5.21
CA LEU A 82 11.00 1.90 6.46
C LEU A 82 12.52 1.85 6.62
#